data_AF-A0A7S2MU99-F1
#
_entry.id   AF-A0A7S2MU99-F1
#
_cell.length_a   1.000
_cell.length_b   1.000
_cell.length_c   1.000
_cell.angle_alpha   90.00
_cell.angle_beta   90.00
_cell.angle_gamma   90.00
#
_symmetry.space_group_name_H-M   'P 1'
#
loop_
_entity.id
_entity.type
_entity.pdbx_description
1 polymer ?
#
loop_
_entity_poly.entity_id
_entity_poly.type
_entity_poly.pdbx_seq_one_letter_code
_entity_poly.pdbx_strand_id
1 'polypeptide(L)'
;VVTHNFTFHRSYTPHLQGLLNFPVTGRLPEIFRPNGSLLLLQDLLAQQEAAHYPDLHLLGNFIDNHDGERFLHSQGGDLSQVRNGLVWTLLHQGIPIVYYGTEQVAVSRSEDERLSMWPHYGTTKLYEFLSQLNQLRRDYGLAAGGRSVLEPAIVVASTRSALAFVRGELLALLTNVGAGA
;
A
#
# COMPACT_ATOMS: atom_id res chain seq x y z
N VAL A 1 6.34 -17.52 -2.87
CA VAL A 1 5.85 -17.99 -1.55
C VAL A 1 5.31 -16.79 -0.81
N VAL A 2 4.00 -16.73 -0.58
CA VAL A 2 3.42 -15.70 0.31
C VAL A 2 3.82 -16.07 1.74
N THR A 3 4.49 -15.15 2.44
CA THR A 3 4.92 -15.36 3.82
C THR A 3 4.71 -14.09 4.64
N HIS A 4 4.32 -14.26 5.89
CA HIS A 4 4.28 -13.19 6.89
C HIS A 4 5.50 -13.22 7.83
N ASN A 5 6.43 -14.16 7.61
CA ASN A 5 7.65 -14.28 8.39
C ASN A 5 8.74 -13.40 7.75
N PHE A 6 9.03 -12.27 8.38
CA PHE A 6 10.05 -11.33 7.89
C PHE A 6 11.45 -11.96 7.79
N THR A 7 11.84 -12.87 8.70
CA THR A 7 13.15 -13.54 8.65
C THR A 7 13.29 -14.43 7.42
N PHE A 8 12.25 -15.24 7.13
CA PHE A 8 12.21 -16.07 5.94
C PHE A 8 12.16 -15.21 4.68
N HIS A 9 11.31 -14.18 4.66
CA HIS A 9 11.22 -13.25 3.53
C HIS A 9 12.54 -12.54 3.24
N ARG A 10 13.21 -12.00 4.26
CA ARG A 10 14.53 -11.35 4.16
C ARG A 10 15.63 -12.32 3.74
N SER A 11 15.47 -13.64 3.93
CA SER A 11 16.50 -14.63 3.56
C SER A 11 16.83 -14.66 2.07
N TYR A 12 15.99 -14.08 1.21
CA TYR A 12 16.22 -13.96 -0.23
C TYR A 12 17.11 -12.77 -0.62
N THR A 13 17.34 -11.79 0.27
CA THR A 13 18.09 -10.56 -0.04
C THR A 13 19.59 -10.75 -0.34
N PRO A 14 20.28 -11.87 0.02
CA PRO A 14 21.62 -12.14 -0.48
C PRO A 14 21.68 -12.42 -1.99
N HIS A 15 20.55 -12.75 -2.62
CA HIS A 15 20.46 -13.12 -4.03
C HIS A 15 19.58 -12.18 -4.86
N LEU A 16 18.66 -11.47 -4.21
CA LEU A 16 17.73 -10.52 -4.84
C LEU A 16 17.86 -9.15 -4.17
N GLN A 17 18.03 -8.11 -4.98
CA GLN A 17 18.17 -6.74 -4.47
C GLN A 17 16.86 -6.20 -3.89
N GLY A 18 15.72 -6.58 -4.47
CA GLY A 18 14.39 -6.16 -4.04
C GLY A 18 13.43 -7.33 -3.93
N LEU A 19 12.43 -7.19 -3.07
CA LEU A 19 11.40 -8.19 -2.81
C LEU A 19 10.03 -7.54 -2.78
N LEU A 20 9.00 -8.25 -3.23
CA LEU A 20 7.61 -7.84 -3.04
C LEU A 20 7.27 -7.92 -1.55
N ASN A 21 6.72 -6.86 -0.96
CA ASN A 21 6.52 -6.72 0.48
C ASN A 21 5.33 -7.53 1.03
N PHE A 22 5.22 -8.80 0.67
CA PHE A 22 4.15 -9.71 1.11
C PHE A 22 3.93 -9.76 2.62
N PRO A 23 4.96 -9.68 3.49
CA PRO A 23 4.73 -9.69 4.93
C PRO A 23 3.79 -8.60 5.42
N VAL A 24 3.87 -7.40 4.83
CA VAL A 24 2.97 -6.28 5.15
C VAL A 24 1.75 -6.24 4.22
N THR A 25 1.96 -6.32 2.90
CA THR A 25 0.89 -6.12 1.90
C THR A 25 -0.22 -7.16 2.03
N GLY A 26 0.14 -8.41 2.33
CA GLY A 26 -0.84 -9.49 2.52
C GLY A 26 -1.74 -9.33 3.74
N ARG A 27 -1.43 -8.39 4.65
CA ARG A 27 -2.24 -8.09 5.84
C ARG A 27 -3.10 -6.83 5.66
N LEU A 28 -2.91 -6.07 4.59
CA LEU A 28 -3.66 -4.81 4.40
C LEU A 28 -5.18 -5.00 4.31
N PRO A 29 -5.73 -6.04 3.64
CA PRO A 29 -7.19 -6.24 3.59
C PRO A 29 -7.84 -6.39 4.96
N GLU A 30 -7.19 -7.10 5.90
CA GLU A 30 -7.72 -7.27 7.27
C GLU A 30 -7.48 -6.05 8.17
N ILE A 31 -6.48 -5.22 7.86
CA ILE A 31 -6.15 -3.99 8.59
C ILE A 31 -7.14 -2.87 8.25
N PHE A 32 -7.46 -2.73 6.96
CA PHE A 32 -8.28 -1.63 6.45
C PHE A 32 -9.79 -1.87 6.43
N ARG A 33 -10.25 -3.11 6.65
CA ARG A 33 -11.69 -3.38 6.84
C ARG A 33 -12.24 -2.62 8.06
N PRO A 34 -13.57 -2.38 8.16
CA PRO A 34 -14.14 -1.53 9.23
C PRO A 34 -13.82 -1.98 10.67
N ASN A 35 -13.69 -3.30 10.89
CA ASN A 35 -13.33 -3.88 12.21
C ASN A 35 -11.84 -4.27 12.29
N GLY A 36 -11.02 -3.78 11.37
CA GLY A 36 -9.57 -3.97 11.36
C GLY A 36 -8.86 -3.10 12.40
N SER A 37 -7.54 -3.14 12.40
CA SER A 37 -6.73 -2.38 13.37
C SER A 37 -5.49 -1.80 12.71
N LEU A 38 -5.37 -0.48 12.68
CA LEU A 38 -4.17 0.20 12.23
C LEU A 38 -2.99 0.08 13.23
N LEU A 39 -3.23 -0.35 14.47
CA LEU A 39 -2.16 -0.79 15.39
C LEU A 39 -1.43 -2.01 14.83
N LEU A 40 -2.13 -2.90 14.13
CA LEU A 40 -1.48 -4.05 13.51
C LEU A 40 -0.54 -3.62 12.37
N LEU A 41 -0.90 -2.57 11.62
CA LEU A 41 0.02 -2.00 10.62
C LEU A 41 1.27 -1.45 11.28
N GLN A 42 1.14 -0.69 12.38
CA GLN A 42 2.30 -0.23 13.15
C GLN A 42 3.18 -1.40 13.61
N ASP A 43 2.59 -2.44 14.19
CA ASP A 43 3.33 -3.61 14.68
C ASP A 43 4.09 -4.32 13.55
N LEU A 44 3.47 -4.46 12.37
CA LEU A 44 4.11 -5.05 11.20
C LEU A 44 5.26 -4.19 10.67
N LEU A 45 5.09 -2.86 10.63
CA LEU A 45 6.14 -1.94 10.22
C LEU A 45 7.33 -1.96 11.19
N ALA A 46 7.06 -2.02 12.51
CA ALA A 46 8.10 -2.17 13.52
C ALA A 46 8.84 -3.51 13.41
N GLN A 47 8.13 -4.61 13.13
CA GLN A 47 8.74 -5.91 12.86
C GLN A 47 9.57 -5.91 11.58
N GLN A 48 9.12 -5.21 10.53
CA GLN A 48 9.87 -5.06 9.27
C GLN A 48 11.20 -4.32 9.51
N GLU A 49 11.18 -3.25 10.30
CA GLU A 49 12.37 -2.50 10.69
C GLU A 49 13.34 -3.38 11.49
N ALA A 50 12.83 -4.13 12.46
CA ALA A 50 13.62 -5.05 13.29
C ALA A 50 14.14 -6.28 12.53
N ALA A 51 13.63 -6.56 11.32
CA ALA A 51 14.06 -7.72 10.52
C ALA A 51 15.38 -7.49 9.77
N HIS A 52 15.97 -6.30 9.85
CA HIS A 52 17.28 -5.97 9.30
C HIS A 52 17.40 -6.32 7.80
N TYR A 53 16.44 -5.86 7.01
CA TYR A 53 16.59 -5.84 5.55
C TYR A 53 17.80 -4.97 5.17
N PRO A 54 18.57 -5.35 4.12
CA PRO A 54 19.67 -4.51 3.64
C PRO A 54 19.22 -3.11 3.22
N ASP A 55 18.03 -3.02 2.61
CA ASP A 55 17.40 -1.77 2.19
C ASP A 55 15.88 -1.92 2.11
N LEU A 56 15.15 -1.17 2.94
CA LEU A 56 13.67 -1.16 2.94
C LEU A 56 13.09 -0.38 1.76
N HIS A 57 13.86 0.50 1.12
CA HIS A 57 13.42 1.25 -0.06
C HIS A 57 13.31 0.36 -1.31
N LEU A 58 13.89 -0.84 -1.29
CA LEU A 58 13.81 -1.83 -2.37
C LEU A 58 12.65 -2.83 -2.20
N LEU A 59 11.81 -2.66 -1.18
CA LEU A 59 10.61 -3.46 -1.01
C LEU A 59 9.45 -2.93 -1.87
N GLY A 60 8.78 -3.81 -2.61
CA GLY A 60 7.63 -3.48 -3.47
C GLY A 60 6.32 -3.49 -2.69
N ASN A 61 5.71 -2.33 -2.48
CA ASN A 61 4.42 -2.19 -1.79
C ASN A 61 3.27 -2.21 -2.79
N PHE A 62 2.19 -2.91 -2.46
CA PHE A 62 0.98 -2.99 -3.28
C PHE A 62 -0.24 -3.29 -2.41
N ILE A 63 -1.44 -2.99 -2.90
CA ILE A 63 -2.70 -3.47 -2.31
C ILE A 63 -3.38 -4.56 -3.16
N ASP A 64 -3.00 -4.66 -4.43
CA ASP A 64 -3.62 -5.54 -5.43
C ASP A 64 -2.54 -6.27 -6.23
N ASN A 65 -2.85 -7.50 -6.65
CA ASN A 65 -2.12 -8.25 -7.67
C ASN A 65 -3.07 -9.24 -8.37
N HIS A 66 -2.52 -10.18 -9.14
CA HIS A 66 -3.28 -11.15 -9.95
C HIS A 66 -3.42 -12.54 -9.30
N ASP A 67 -2.93 -12.69 -8.06
CA ASP A 67 -2.86 -13.95 -7.31
C ASP A 67 -3.69 -13.90 -5.99
N GLY A 68 -4.21 -12.73 -5.63
CA GLY A 68 -5.06 -12.52 -4.46
C GLY A 68 -6.28 -11.69 -4.82
N GLU A 69 -7.36 -11.91 -4.07
CA GLU A 69 -8.63 -11.20 -4.22
C GLU A 69 -8.42 -9.68 -4.37
N ARG A 70 -9.14 -9.06 -5.31
CA ARG A 70 -9.07 -7.61 -5.53
C ARG A 70 -9.39 -6.86 -4.24
N PHE A 71 -8.60 -5.85 -3.89
CA PHE A 71 -8.73 -5.12 -2.63
C PHE A 71 -10.12 -4.51 -2.48
N LEU A 72 -10.64 -3.79 -3.50
CA LEU A 72 -11.98 -3.21 -3.45
C LEU A 72 -13.08 -4.27 -3.26
N HIS A 73 -12.93 -5.44 -3.89
CA HIS A 73 -13.83 -6.57 -3.68
C HIS A 73 -13.81 -7.05 -2.23
N SER A 74 -12.62 -7.30 -1.67
CA SER A 74 -12.43 -7.71 -0.26
C SER A 74 -12.98 -6.71 0.76
N GLN A 75 -13.07 -5.43 0.37
CA GLN A 75 -13.58 -4.33 1.18
C GLN A 75 -15.10 -4.08 0.98
N GLY A 76 -15.82 -4.97 0.29
CA GLY A 76 -17.26 -4.83 0.06
C GLY A 76 -17.64 -3.65 -0.84
N GLY A 77 -16.69 -3.12 -1.62
CA GLY A 77 -16.91 -1.97 -2.48
C GLY A 77 -16.65 -0.60 -1.83
N ASP A 78 -16.08 -0.53 -0.62
CA ASP A 78 -15.76 0.76 0.02
C ASP A 78 -14.51 1.42 -0.59
N LEU A 79 -14.73 2.42 -1.44
CA LEU A 79 -13.67 3.20 -2.08
C LEU A 79 -12.80 3.99 -1.08
N SER A 80 -13.30 4.30 0.11
CA SER A 80 -12.51 5.01 1.13
C SER A 80 -11.38 4.14 1.66
N GLN A 81 -11.60 2.83 1.80
CA GLN A 81 -10.58 1.88 2.24
C GLN A 81 -9.52 1.68 1.15
N VAL A 82 -9.92 1.58 -0.12
CA VAL A 82 -8.98 1.55 -1.26
C VAL A 82 -8.11 2.80 -1.27
N ARG A 83 -8.69 3.98 -1.08
CA ARG A 83 -7.93 5.24 -1.05
C ARG A 83 -6.89 5.25 0.06
N ASN A 84 -7.24 4.80 1.27
CA ASN A 84 -6.28 4.70 2.38
C ASN A 84 -5.16 3.69 2.11
N GLY A 85 -5.51 2.53 1.53
CA GLY A 85 -4.52 1.55 1.07
C GLY A 85 -3.56 2.15 0.04
N LEU A 86 -4.07 2.89 -0.95
CA LEU A 86 -3.27 3.57 -1.96
C LEU A 86 -2.41 4.70 -1.39
N VAL A 87 -2.88 5.47 -0.41
CA VAL A 87 -2.06 6.47 0.30
C VAL A 87 -0.86 5.79 0.94
N TRP A 88 -1.06 4.67 1.66
CA TRP A 88 0.04 3.91 2.23
C TRP A 88 0.98 3.39 1.14
N THR A 89 0.45 2.72 0.10
CA THR A 89 1.25 2.16 -0.99
C THR A 89 2.11 3.22 -1.69
N LEU A 90 1.54 4.39 -2.01
CA LEU A 90 2.24 5.42 -2.78
C LEU A 90 3.09 6.36 -1.93
N LEU A 91 2.83 6.56 -0.64
CA LEU A 91 3.57 7.57 0.15
C LEU A 91 4.55 6.96 1.15
N HIS A 92 4.36 5.71 1.58
CA HIS A 92 5.28 5.02 2.47
C HIS A 92 6.62 4.68 1.78
N GLN A 93 7.69 4.45 2.55
CA GLN A 93 8.98 3.99 2.02
C GLN A 93 8.85 2.63 1.33
N GLY A 94 9.64 2.42 0.27
CA GLY A 94 9.52 1.30 -0.67
C GLY A 94 9.13 1.77 -2.08
N ILE A 95 9.06 0.81 -3.01
CA ILE A 95 8.67 1.01 -4.40
C ILE A 95 7.16 0.76 -4.50
N PRO A 96 6.33 1.77 -4.87
CA PRO A 96 4.90 1.56 -5.07
C PRO A 96 4.63 0.74 -6.33
N ILE A 97 3.72 -0.21 -6.22
CA ILE A 97 3.21 -1.04 -7.31
C ILE A 97 1.68 -0.95 -7.28
N VAL A 98 1.10 -0.55 -8.41
CA VAL A 98 -0.35 -0.55 -8.63
C VAL A 98 -0.64 -1.56 -9.71
N TYR A 99 -1.49 -2.54 -9.42
CA TYR A 99 -1.92 -3.52 -10.40
C TYR A 99 -3.00 -2.92 -11.30
N TYR A 100 -2.95 -3.22 -12.60
CA TYR A 100 -3.90 -2.64 -13.55
C TYR A 100 -5.34 -3.02 -13.15
N GLY A 101 -6.26 -2.08 -13.36
CA GLY A 101 -7.66 -2.25 -13.01
C GLY A 101 -7.99 -1.78 -11.59
N THR A 102 -7.02 -1.61 -10.68
CA THR A 102 -7.25 -0.96 -9.37
C THR A 102 -7.81 0.45 -9.53
N GLU A 103 -7.37 1.17 -10.57
CA GLU A 103 -7.86 2.48 -10.95
C GLU A 103 -9.24 2.48 -11.61
N GLN A 104 -9.74 1.32 -12.04
CA GLN A 104 -11.04 1.16 -12.69
C GLN A 104 -12.02 0.46 -11.75
N VAL A 105 -12.95 1.22 -11.16
CA VAL A 105 -13.89 0.69 -10.13
C VAL A 105 -14.62 -0.58 -10.57
N ALA A 106 -15.04 -0.66 -11.84
CA ALA A 106 -15.71 -1.84 -12.39
C ALA A 106 -14.79 -3.08 -12.43
N VAL A 107 -13.48 -2.89 -12.69
CA VAL A 107 -12.50 -3.97 -12.72
C VAL A 107 -12.08 -4.36 -11.30
N SER A 108 -11.76 -3.37 -10.47
CA SER A 108 -11.31 -3.58 -9.09
C SER A 108 -12.37 -4.23 -8.18
N ARG A 109 -13.66 -4.11 -8.52
CA ARG A 109 -14.75 -4.78 -7.78
C ARG A 109 -14.98 -6.23 -8.20
N SER A 110 -14.38 -6.69 -9.29
CA SER A 110 -14.61 -8.03 -9.84
C SER A 110 -14.04 -9.13 -8.94
N GLU A 111 -14.71 -10.28 -8.91
CA GLU A 111 -14.17 -11.53 -8.38
C GLU A 111 -13.08 -12.13 -9.30
N ASP A 112 -13.06 -11.74 -10.57
CA ASP A 112 -12.00 -12.12 -11.51
C ASP A 112 -10.81 -11.15 -11.36
N GLU A 113 -9.74 -11.60 -10.71
CA GLU A 113 -8.52 -10.82 -10.51
C GLU A 113 -7.84 -10.46 -11.83
N ARG A 114 -8.17 -11.13 -12.93
CA ARG A 114 -7.54 -10.96 -14.25
C ARG A 114 -8.51 -10.37 -15.28
N LEU A 115 -9.62 -9.80 -14.81
CA LEU A 115 -10.62 -9.16 -15.67
C LEU A 115 -9.98 -8.11 -16.58
N SER A 116 -10.24 -8.27 -17.87
CA SER A 116 -9.74 -7.36 -18.91
C SER A 116 -10.16 -5.91 -18.64
N MET A 117 -9.19 -5.00 -18.61
CA MET A 117 -9.45 -3.57 -18.44
C MET A 117 -9.92 -2.88 -19.72
N TRP A 118 -9.64 -3.46 -20.90
CA TRP A 118 -9.95 -2.85 -22.20
C TRP A 118 -11.40 -2.34 -22.36
N PRO A 119 -12.46 -3.10 -21.97
CA PRO A 119 -13.83 -2.62 -22.06
C PRO A 119 -14.23 -1.62 -20.97
N HIS A 120 -13.36 -1.39 -19.98
CA HIS A 120 -13.64 -0.58 -18.79
C HIS A 120 -12.70 0.64 -18.67
N TYR A 121 -11.90 0.91 -19.70
CA TYR A 121 -10.90 1.97 -19.67
C TYR A 121 -11.57 3.35 -19.68
N GLY A 122 -11.32 4.16 -18.64
CA GLY A 122 -11.86 5.50 -18.53
C GLY A 122 -11.27 6.31 -17.38
N THR A 123 -11.73 7.55 -17.24
CA THR A 123 -11.40 8.40 -16.07
C THR A 123 -12.36 8.08 -14.94
N THR A 124 -11.83 7.63 -13.81
CA THR A 124 -12.59 7.37 -12.58
C THR A 124 -12.05 8.21 -11.42
N LYS A 125 -12.81 8.25 -10.33
CA LYS A 125 -12.33 8.88 -9.09
C LYS A 125 -11.06 8.24 -8.52
N LEU A 126 -10.81 6.95 -8.77
CA LEU A 126 -9.58 6.29 -8.35
C LEU A 126 -8.41 6.61 -9.29
N TYR A 127 -8.67 6.75 -10.59
CA TYR A 127 -7.70 7.24 -11.56
C TYR A 127 -7.21 8.66 -11.20
N GLU A 128 -8.15 9.58 -10.95
CA GLU A 128 -7.83 10.95 -10.55
C GLU A 128 -7.04 10.98 -9.23
N PHE A 129 -7.46 10.15 -8.27
CA PHE A 129 -6.79 10.04 -6.97
C PHE A 129 -5.34 9.52 -7.11
N LEU A 130 -5.11 8.48 -7.93
CA LEU A 130 -3.76 7.99 -8.22
C LEU A 130 -2.90 9.05 -8.93
N SER A 131 -3.49 9.85 -9.82
CA SER A 131 -2.82 10.98 -10.46
C SER A 131 -2.37 12.00 -9.42
N GLN A 132 -3.25 12.36 -8.48
CA GLN A 132 -2.94 13.26 -7.36
C GLN A 132 -1.83 12.70 -6.45
N LEU A 133 -1.88 11.41 -6.08
CA LEU A 133 -0.83 10.79 -5.27
C LEU A 133 0.53 10.77 -5.97
N ASN A 134 0.56 10.52 -7.28
CA ASN A 134 1.79 10.60 -8.06
C ASN A 134 2.30 12.04 -8.20
N GLN A 135 1.41 13.03 -8.28
CA GLN A 135 1.78 14.44 -8.24
C GLN A 135 2.42 14.80 -6.89
N LEU A 136 1.81 14.40 -5.78
CA LEU A 136 2.40 14.57 -4.43
C LEU A 136 3.78 13.92 -4.34
N ARG A 137 3.95 12.70 -4.86
CA ARG A 137 5.28 12.06 -4.89
C ARG A 137 6.31 12.89 -5.64
N ARG A 138 5.94 13.57 -6.74
CA ARG A 138 6.87 14.46 -7.46
C ARG A 138 7.17 15.73 -6.66
N ASP A 139 6.13 16.40 -6.17
CA ASP A 139 6.25 17.70 -5.51
C ASP A 139 7.07 17.63 -4.22
N TYR A 140 6.92 16.55 -3.46
CA TYR A 140 7.65 16.30 -2.22
C TYR A 140 8.94 15.49 -2.43
N GLY A 141 9.38 15.29 -3.68
CA GLY A 141 10.65 14.63 -3.98
C GLY A 141 10.72 13.14 -3.61
N LEU A 142 9.57 12.45 -3.53
CA LEU A 142 9.45 11.02 -3.27
C LEU A 142 9.48 10.16 -4.56
N ALA A 143 9.38 10.79 -5.73
CA ALA A 143 9.51 10.13 -7.03
C ALA A 143 10.97 9.74 -7.33
N ALA A 144 11.19 8.91 -8.35
CA ALA A 144 12.52 8.47 -8.75
C ALA A 144 13.45 9.68 -9.01
N GLY A 145 14.63 9.67 -8.39
CA GLY A 145 15.61 10.78 -8.47
C GLY A 145 15.27 12.01 -7.61
N GLY A 146 14.17 11.98 -6.85
CA GLY A 146 13.78 13.07 -5.96
C GLY A 146 14.63 13.15 -4.68
N ARG A 147 14.73 14.35 -4.12
CA ARG A 147 15.56 14.64 -2.93
C ARG A 147 15.18 13.85 -1.67
N SER A 148 13.94 13.39 -1.58
CA SER A 148 13.38 12.71 -0.41
C SER A 148 13.02 11.25 -0.70
N VAL A 149 13.47 10.69 -1.82
CA VAL A 149 13.13 9.31 -2.23
C VAL A 149 13.65 8.26 -1.24
N LEU A 150 14.78 8.52 -0.59
CA LEU A 150 15.39 7.66 0.43
C LEU A 150 15.08 8.12 1.87
N GLU A 151 14.18 9.10 2.06
CA GLU A 151 13.75 9.46 3.41
C GLU A 151 12.93 8.31 4.02
N PRO A 152 13.21 7.90 5.26
CA PRO A 152 12.44 6.88 5.94
C PRO A 152 11.04 7.39 6.28
N ALA A 153 10.08 6.47 6.31
CA ALA A 153 8.73 6.71 6.78
C ALA A 153 8.64 6.33 8.27
N ILE A 154 8.29 7.30 9.12
CA ILE A 154 8.25 7.14 10.57
C ILE A 154 6.81 7.26 11.05
N VAL A 155 6.27 6.20 11.66
CA VAL A 155 4.97 6.24 12.33
C VAL A 155 5.06 7.15 13.56
N VAL A 156 4.23 8.19 13.61
CA VAL A 156 4.25 9.20 14.70
C VAL A 156 3.09 9.06 15.67
N ALA A 157 1.98 8.47 15.23
CA ALA A 157 0.83 8.19 16.08
C ALA A 157 -0.03 7.08 15.45
N SER A 158 -0.72 6.33 16.30
CA SER A 158 -1.63 5.26 15.87
C SER A 158 -2.71 5.00 16.90
N THR A 159 -3.86 4.54 16.41
CA THR A 159 -4.95 3.97 17.20
C THR A 159 -5.47 2.75 16.43
N ARG A 160 -6.53 2.11 16.91
CA ARG A 160 -7.20 1.06 16.13
C ARG A 160 -7.72 1.57 14.79
N SER A 161 -8.13 2.84 14.71
CA SER A 161 -8.82 3.40 13.55
C SER A 161 -8.07 4.49 12.79
N ALA A 162 -6.89 4.90 13.26
CA ALA A 162 -6.06 5.88 12.57
C ALA A 162 -4.56 5.53 12.68
N LEU A 163 -3.78 5.90 11.67
CA LEU A 163 -2.32 5.86 11.72
C LEU A 163 -1.76 7.06 10.98
N ALA A 164 -0.85 7.78 11.63
CA ALA A 164 -0.13 8.90 11.05
C ALA A 164 1.36 8.54 10.89
N PHE A 165 1.93 8.84 9.73
CA PHE A 165 3.37 8.72 9.50
C PHE A 165 3.92 9.95 8.77
N VAL A 166 5.18 10.26 9.04
CA VAL A 166 5.93 11.32 8.39
C VAL A 166 6.98 10.70 7.46
N ARG A 167 7.18 11.28 6.28
CA ARG A 167 8.28 10.95 5.37
C ARG A 167 8.77 12.21 4.68
N GLY A 168 9.99 12.63 4.97
CA GLY A 168 10.47 13.96 4.58
C GLY A 168 9.54 15.05 5.11
N GLU A 169 9.06 15.92 4.23
CA GLU A 169 8.15 17.02 4.57
C GLU A 169 6.65 16.63 4.57
N LEU A 170 6.33 15.37 4.26
CA LEU A 170 4.96 14.90 4.13
C LEU A 170 4.46 14.20 5.41
N LEU A 171 3.33 14.65 5.94
CA LEU A 171 2.54 13.95 6.95
C LEU A 171 1.34 13.27 6.27
N ALA A 172 1.24 11.95 6.39
CA ALA A 172 0.10 11.18 5.91
C ALA A 172 -0.73 10.66 7.09
N LEU A 173 -2.06 10.77 6.99
CA LEU A 173 -3.02 10.21 7.94
C LEU A 173 -3.87 9.16 7.22
N LEU A 174 -3.88 7.95 7.76
CA LEU A 174 -4.67 6.82 7.31
C LEU A 174 -5.82 6.56 8.28
N THR A 175 -6.94 6.05 7.77
CA THR A 175 -8.09 5.60 8.55
C THR A 175 -8.71 4.33 7.94
N ASN A 176 -9.33 3.51 8.77
CA ASN A 176 -10.07 2.30 8.36
C ASN A 176 -11.57 2.35 8.68
N VAL A 177 -12.10 3.49 9.13
CA VAL A 177 -13.52 3.63 9.54
C VAL A 177 -14.52 3.42 8.39
N GLY A 178 -14.07 3.56 7.14
CA GLY A 178 -14.92 3.41 5.95
C GLY A 178 -15.79 4.63 5.67
N ALA A 179 -16.57 4.57 4.58
CA ALA A 179 -17.44 5.67 4.14
C ALA A 179 -18.72 5.84 4.97
N GLY A 180 -19.09 4.83 5.78
CA GLY A 180 -20.35 4.79 6.52
C GLY A 180 -20.25 5.14 8.01
N ALA A 181 -19.11 5.67 8.45
CA ALA A 181 -18.87 6.12 9.82
C ALA A 181 -19.34 7.55 10.09
#